data_AF-A0A0A9CMV3-F1
#
_entry.id   AF-A0A0A9CMV3-F1
#
_cell.length_a   1.000
_cell.length_b   1.000
_cell.length_c   1.000
_cell.angle_alpha   90.00
_cell.angle_beta   90.00
_cell.angle_gamma   90.00
#
_symmetry.space_group_name_H-M   'P 1'
#
loop_
_entity.id
_entity.type
_entity.pdbx_description
1 polymer ?
#
loop_
_entity_poly.entity_id
_entity_poly.type
_entity_poly.pdbx_seq_one_letter_code
_entity_poly.pdbx_strand_id
1 'polypeptide(L)'
;MNFLLLSLMYSYYCFEYKWNFFALSLNKRLDFFESNWAFFAGFGGPCVLPIFFLSPLTSYGVMAILYPLFVLTAAGTQAEQAIDELKLAHEGKLKRIPVFFVAKRLTTQVLQLFPAAGKEE
;
A
#
# COMPACT_ATOMS: atom_id res chain seq x y z
N MET A 1 -9.19 13.83 -4.74
CA MET A 1 -9.09 12.63 -3.87
C MET A 1 -8.86 11.33 -4.63
N ASN A 2 -9.26 11.19 -5.90
CA ASN A 2 -9.13 9.93 -6.64
C ASN A 2 -7.66 9.51 -6.89
N PHE A 3 -6.80 10.43 -7.36
CA PHE A 3 -5.39 10.14 -7.67
C PHE A 3 -4.59 9.57 -6.49
N LEU A 4 -4.66 10.22 -5.31
CA LEU A 4 -3.93 9.77 -4.13
C LEU A 4 -4.39 8.39 -3.67
N LEU A 5 -5.70 8.14 -3.64
CA LEU A 5 -6.26 6.85 -3.24
C LEU A 5 -5.89 5.74 -4.24
N LEU A 6 -6.01 6.01 -5.54
CA LEU A 6 -5.59 5.08 -6.60
C LEU A 6 -4.09 4.77 -6.51
N SER A 7 -3.27 5.78 -6.27
CA SER A 7 -1.82 5.62 -6.14
C SER A 7 -1.45 4.78 -4.91
N LEU A 8 -2.06 5.07 -3.77
CA LEU A 8 -1.89 4.29 -2.54
C LEU A 8 -2.34 2.85 -2.73
N MET A 9 -3.51 2.63 -3.35
CA MET A 9 -4.06 1.30 -3.63
C MET A 9 -3.13 0.52 -4.56
N TYR A 10 -2.70 1.12 -5.67
CA TYR A 10 -1.81 0.49 -6.63
C TYR A 10 -0.48 0.11 -5.98
N SER A 11 0.10 1.03 -5.21
CA SER A 11 1.34 0.77 -4.49
C SER A 11 1.17 -0.36 -3.47
N TYR A 12 0.05 -0.42 -2.74
CA TYR A 12 -0.22 -1.52 -1.82
C TYR A 12 -0.21 -2.89 -2.52
N TYR A 13 -0.87 -3.00 -3.68
CA TYR A 13 -0.90 -4.24 -4.47
C TYR A 13 0.49 -4.67 -4.94
N CYS A 14 1.35 -3.75 -5.36
CA CYS A 14 2.71 -4.11 -5.76
C CYS A 14 3.52 -4.69 -4.59
N PHE A 15 3.38 -4.14 -3.39
CA PHE A 15 4.10 -4.59 -2.19
C PHE A 15 3.47 -5.82 -1.52
N GLU A 16 2.19 -6.10 -1.77
CA GLU A 16 1.50 -7.26 -1.24
C GLU A 16 2.19 -8.57 -1.58
N TYR A 17 2.69 -8.73 -2.82
CA TYR A 17 3.41 -9.93 -3.25
C TYR A 17 4.67 -10.17 -2.40
N LYS A 18 5.44 -9.11 -2.15
CA LYS A 18 6.63 -9.17 -1.33
C LYS A 18 6.27 -9.53 0.12
N TRP A 19 5.32 -8.81 0.71
CA TRP A 19 4.94 -9.05 2.10
C TRP A 19 4.28 -10.40 2.32
N ASN A 20 3.60 -10.94 1.30
CA ASN A 20 3.06 -12.28 1.32
C ASN A 20 4.16 -13.34 1.25
N PHE A 21 5.19 -13.13 0.41
CA PHE A 21 6.37 -13.99 0.36
C PHE A 21 7.11 -14.05 1.71
N PHE A 22 7.23 -12.91 2.41
CA PHE A 22 7.83 -12.83 3.75
C PHE A 22 6.87 -13.18 4.90
N ALA A 23 5.65 -13.65 4.61
CA ALA A 23 4.64 -13.98 5.60
C ALA A 23 4.41 -12.88 6.66
N LEU A 24 4.52 -11.61 6.27
CA LEU A 24 4.36 -10.51 7.21
C LEU A 24 2.92 -10.44 7.71
N SER A 25 2.72 -10.29 9.02
CA SER A 25 1.37 -10.11 9.58
C SER A 25 0.71 -8.84 9.04
N LEU A 26 -0.61 -8.88 8.84
CA LEU A 26 -1.39 -7.75 8.32
C LEU A 26 -1.21 -6.46 9.14
N ASN A 27 -1.11 -6.56 10.46
CA ASN A 27 -0.86 -5.40 11.33
C ASN A 27 0.49 -4.72 11.03
N LYS A 28 1.56 -5.50 10.77
CA LYS A 28 2.87 -4.95 10.39
C LYS A 28 2.85 -4.31 9.01
N ARG A 29 2.14 -4.91 8.04
CA ARG A 29 1.95 -4.34 6.69
C ARG A 29 1.26 -2.98 6.75
N LEU A 30 0.17 -2.90 7.52
CA LEU A 30 -0.57 -1.65 7.73
C LEU A 30 0.26 -0.58 8.44
N ASP A 31 0.99 -0.96 9.50
CA ASP A 31 1.80 0.00 10.26
C ASP A 31 2.92 0.59 9.39
N PHE A 32 3.56 -0.23 8.56
CA PHE A 32 4.56 0.21 7.59
C PHE A 32 3.95 1.10 6.50
N PHE A 33 2.77 0.72 5.99
CA PHE A 33 2.06 1.49 4.96
C PHE A 33 1.61 2.87 5.45
N GLU A 34 0.96 2.94 6.61
CA GLU A 34 0.47 4.20 7.20
C GLU A 34 1.60 5.12 7.66
N SER A 35 2.74 4.54 8.08
CA SER A 35 3.94 5.30 8.45
C SER A 35 4.63 5.95 7.26
N ASN A 36 4.51 5.38 6.06
CA ASN A 36 5.25 5.81 4.88
C ASN A 36 4.33 6.15 3.70
N TRP A 37 3.11 6.60 3.98
CA TRP A 37 2.08 6.88 2.97
C TRP A 37 2.58 7.78 1.83
N ALA A 38 3.47 8.74 2.11
CA ALA A 38 4.01 9.66 1.10
C ALA A 38 4.91 8.94 0.09
N PHE A 39 5.71 7.96 0.55
CA PHE A 39 6.49 7.09 -0.32
C PHE A 39 5.57 6.26 -1.22
N PHE A 40 4.54 5.62 -0.65
CA PHE A 40 3.57 4.82 -1.43
C PHE A 40 2.76 5.68 -2.42
N ALA A 41 2.41 6.92 -2.05
CA ALA A 41 1.78 7.88 -2.94
C ALA A 41 2.72 8.32 -4.08
N GLY A 42 4.02 8.47 -3.82
CA GLY A 42 5.01 8.73 -4.86
C GLY A 42 5.26 7.52 -5.77
N PHE A 43 5.35 6.32 -5.18
CA PHE A 43 5.59 5.07 -5.89
C PHE A 43 4.45 4.72 -6.84
N GLY A 44 3.19 4.82 -6.41
CA GLY A 44 2.05 4.51 -7.29
C GLY A 44 1.76 5.60 -8.35
N GLY A 45 2.28 6.82 -8.15
CA GLY A 45 1.95 8.00 -8.93
C GLY A 45 2.23 7.83 -10.44
N PRO A 46 3.43 7.40 -10.85
CA PRO A 46 3.75 7.18 -12.26
C PRO A 46 2.83 6.21 -13.00
N CYS A 47 2.28 5.21 -12.31
CA CYS A 47 1.38 4.25 -12.95
C CYS A 47 -0.07 4.74 -13.03
N VAL A 48 -0.46 5.62 -12.10
CA VAL A 48 -1.83 6.16 -12.03
C VAL A 48 -1.98 7.44 -12.85
N LEU A 49 -0.91 8.21 -13.05
CA LEU A 49 -0.92 9.44 -13.85
C LEU A 49 -1.47 9.24 -15.27
N PRO A 50 -1.05 8.22 -16.05
CA PRO A 50 -1.53 8.00 -17.42
C PRO A 50 -3.05 7.84 -17.52
N ILE A 51 -3.70 7.30 -16.48
CA ILE A 51 -5.16 7.07 -16.44
C ILE A 51 -5.94 8.40 -16.57
N PHE A 52 -5.36 9.52 -16.16
CA PHE A 52 -6.02 10.83 -16.23
C PHE A 52 -5.85 11.54 -17.57
N PHE A 53 -4.88 11.14 -18.40
CA PHE A 53 -4.54 11.83 -19.65
C PHE A 53 -4.78 10.98 -20.90
N LEU A 54 -4.84 9.65 -20.77
CA LEU A 54 -4.95 8.73 -21.89
C LEU A 54 -6.34 8.10 -22.01
N SER A 55 -6.64 7.55 -23.18
CA SER A 55 -7.86 6.75 -23.36
C SER A 55 -7.84 5.52 -22.43
N PRO A 56 -8.99 4.97 -22.02
CA PRO A 56 -9.03 3.78 -21.17
C PRO A 56 -8.21 2.62 -21.74
N LEU A 57 -8.33 2.37 -23.05
CA LEU A 57 -7.58 1.30 -23.73
C LEU A 57 -6.07 1.49 -23.62
N THR A 58 -5.57 2.70 -23.89
CA THR A 58 -4.14 3.01 -23.79
C THR A 58 -3.67 2.96 -22.34
N SER A 59 -4.48 3.45 -21.40
CA SER A 59 -4.18 3.44 -19.97
C SER A 59 -4.03 2.02 -19.44
N TYR A 60 -4.95 1.11 -19.79
CA TYR A 60 -4.84 -0.30 -19.41
C TYR A 60 -3.63 -0.98 -20.05
N GLY A 61 -3.30 -0.65 -21.30
CA GLY A 61 -2.09 -1.16 -21.96
C GLY A 61 -0.81 -0.74 -21.24
N VAL A 62 -0.71 0.53 -20.86
CA VAL A 62 0.43 1.05 -20.07
C VAL A 62 0.48 0.38 -18.70
N MET A 63 -0.66 0.25 -18.02
CA MET A 63 -0.75 -0.39 -16.70
C MET A 63 -0.36 -1.87 -16.75
N ALA A 64 -0.74 -2.61 -17.79
CA ALA A 64 -0.39 -4.03 -17.95
C ALA A 64 1.13 -4.25 -18.06
N ILE A 65 1.87 -3.28 -18.58
CA ILE A 65 3.34 -3.32 -18.68
C ILE A 65 3.98 -2.80 -17.38
N LEU A 66 3.49 -1.68 -16.85
CA LEU A 66 4.05 -1.08 -15.63
C LEU A 66 3.82 -1.95 -14.39
N TYR A 67 2.71 -2.67 -14.31
CA TYR A 67 2.36 -3.51 -13.17
C TYR A 67 3.43 -4.55 -12.81
N PRO A 68 3.83 -5.47 -13.70
CA PRO A 68 4.88 -6.44 -13.38
C PRO A 68 6.22 -5.76 -13.06
N LEU A 69 6.56 -4.65 -13.72
CA LEU A 69 7.80 -3.90 -13.44
C LEU A 69 7.79 -3.29 -12.04
N PHE A 70 6.66 -2.74 -11.61
CA PHE A 70 6.53 -2.12 -10.28
C PHE A 70 6.44 -3.19 -9.19
N VAL A 71 5.80 -4.34 -9.44
CA VAL A 71 5.84 -5.51 -8.53
C VAL A 71 7.27 -6.00 -8.35
N LEU A 72 8.04 -6.15 -9.44
CA LEU A 72 9.45 -6.55 -9.37
C LEU A 72 10.31 -5.52 -8.63
N THR A 73 10.07 -4.23 -8.89
CA THR A 73 10.75 -3.14 -8.18
C THR A 73 10.44 -3.23 -6.69
N ALA A 74 9.17 -3.30 -6.30
CA ALA A 74 8.76 -3.44 -4.91
C ALA A 74 9.43 -4.66 -4.25
N ALA A 75 9.39 -5.82 -4.90
CA ALA A 75 10.00 -7.06 -4.42
C ALA A 75 11.53 -6.99 -4.26
N GLY A 76 12.23 -6.38 -5.20
CA GLY A 76 13.69 -6.26 -5.21
C GLY A 76 14.24 -5.11 -4.36
N THR A 77 13.43 -4.11 -4.03
CA THR A 77 13.88 -3.01 -3.17
C THR A 77 14.07 -3.48 -1.72
N GLN A 78 15.08 -2.98 -1.03
CA GLN A 78 15.15 -3.00 0.43
C GLN A 78 14.54 -1.72 1.02
N ALA A 79 13.43 -1.26 0.43
CA ALA A 79 12.81 0.01 0.78
C ALA A 79 12.49 0.10 2.28
N GLU A 80 12.17 -1.02 2.94
CA GLU A 80 11.93 -1.07 4.39
C GLU A 80 13.15 -0.58 5.19
N GLN A 81 14.36 -1.02 4.84
CA GLN A 81 15.59 -0.65 5.54
C GLN A 81 15.96 0.81 5.29
N ALA A 82 15.91 1.25 4.03
CA ALA A 82 16.21 2.63 3.66
C ALA A 82 15.21 3.63 4.29
N ILE A 83 13.95 3.22 4.40
CA ILE A 83 12.90 4.00 5.06
C ILE A 83 13.14 4.06 6.57
N ASP A 84 13.50 2.95 7.22
CA ASP A 84 13.80 2.93 8.65
C ASP A 84 15.03 3.79 8.97
N GLU A 85 16.07 3.75 8.13
CA GLU A 85 17.24 4.64 8.23
C GLU A 85 16.87 6.12 8.06
N LEU A 86 16.06 6.45 7.04
CA LEU A 86 15.58 7.81 6.81
C LEU A 86 14.71 8.32 7.97
N LYS A 87 13.92 7.44 8.57
CA LYS A 87 13.05 7.75 9.72
C LYS A 87 13.86 7.99 10.99
N LEU A 88 15.01 7.34 11.14
CA LEU A 88 15.97 7.56 12.21
C LEU A 88 16.71 8.89 12.02
N ALA A 89 17.03 9.24 10.76
CA ALA A 89 17.64 10.51 10.40
C ALA A 89 16.66 11.71 10.43
N HIS A 90 15.37 11.46 10.22
CA HIS A 90 14.33 12.48 10.15
C HIS A 90 13.39 12.36 11.36
N GLU A 91 13.77 12.94 12.50
CA GLU A 91 12.90 13.11 13.69
C GLU A 91 11.63 13.95 13.41
N GLY A 92 11.50 14.51 12.21
CA GLY A 92 10.29 15.18 11.73
C GLY A 92 9.20 14.17 11.34
N LYS A 93 8.37 13.74 12.30
CA LYS A 93 7.17 12.93 12.05
C LYS A 93 6.31 13.51 10.92
N LEU A 94 6.41 12.96 9.71
CA LEU A 94 5.28 12.98 8.79
C LEU A 94 4.15 12.21 9.48
N LYS A 95 3.11 12.95 9.86
CA LYS A 95 2.00 12.45 10.67
C LYS A 95 1.36 11.25 9.96
N ARG A 96 1.31 10.09 10.63
CA ARG A 96 0.62 8.88 10.13
C ARG A 96 -0.77 9.26 9.65
N ILE A 97 -1.09 8.96 8.40
CA ILE A 97 -2.46 9.10 7.93
C ILE A 97 -3.17 7.79 8.29
N PRO A 98 -4.23 7.85 9.11
CA PRO A 98 -4.99 6.68 9.50
C PRO A 98 -5.95 6.26 8.36
N VAL A 99 -5.40 5.98 7.17
CA VAL A 99 -6.17 5.65 5.96
C VAL A 99 -7.09 4.45 6.21
N PHE A 100 -6.62 3.47 7.00
CA PHE A 100 -7.36 2.25 7.29
C PHE A 100 -8.07 2.27 8.64
N PHE A 101 -8.01 3.36 9.42
CA PHE A 101 -8.62 3.40 10.74
C PHE A 101 -10.14 3.22 10.70
N VAL A 102 -10.80 3.87 9.74
CA VAL A 102 -12.25 3.74 9.55
C VAL A 102 -12.61 2.30 9.14
N ALA A 103 -11.89 1.75 8.16
CA ALA A 103 -12.09 0.37 7.72
C ALA A 103 -11.86 -0.63 8.87
N LYS A 104 -10.76 -0.48 9.61
CA LYS A 104 -10.42 -1.33 10.75
C LYS A 104 -11.50 -1.27 11.83
N ARG A 105 -12.00 -0.07 12.15
CA ARG A 105 -13.07 0.11 13.13
C ARG A 105 -14.37 -0.57 12.70
N LEU A 106 -14.76 -0.42 11.44
CA LEU A 106 -15.95 -1.07 10.89
C LEU A 106 -15.81 -2.59 10.85
N THR A 107 -14.69 -3.11 10.36
CA THR A 107 -14.42 -4.55 10.33
C THR A 107 -14.41 -5.16 11.73
N THR A 108 -13.81 -4.49 12.72
CA THR A 108 -13.85 -4.97 14.11
C THR A 108 -15.26 -4.97 14.67
N GLN A 109 -16.10 -3.96 14.36
CA GLN A 109 -17.51 -3.97 14.78
C GLN A 109 -18.31 -5.08 14.12
N VAL A 110 -18.06 -5.38 12.84
CA VAL A 110 -18.71 -6.51 12.15
C VAL A 110 -18.24 -7.86 12.71
N LEU A 111 -16.96 -8.02 13.00
CA LEU A 111 -16.42 -9.23 13.64
C LEU A 111 -17.01 -9.46 15.04
N GLN A 112 -17.29 -8.38 15.78
CA GLN A 112 -17.98 -8.46 17.08
C GLN A 112 -19.46 -8.89 16.95
N LEU A 113 -20.09 -8.63 15.80
CA LEU A 113 -21.46 -9.09 15.51
C LEU A 113 -21.52 -10.57 15.09
N PHE A 114 -20.39 -11.16 14.65
CA PHE A 114 -20.28 -12.58 14.29
C PHE A 114 -19.16 -13.27 15.10
N PRO A 115 -19.39 -13.59 16.39
CA PRO A 115 -18.38 -14.19 17.27
C PRO A 115 -17.91 -15.60 16.85
N ALA A 116 -18.57 -16.22 15.87
CA ALA A 116 -18.38 -17.63 15.50
C ALA A 116 -17.18 -17.89 14.57
N ALA A 117 -16.49 -16.87 14.04
CA ALA A 117 -15.36 -17.04 13.12
C ALA A 117 -13.98 -16.96 13.80
N GLY A 118 -13.93 -16.95 15.15
CA GLY A 118 -12.69 -16.81 15.93
C GLY A 118 -12.04 -18.12 16.39
N LYS A 119 -12.39 -19.26 15.79
CA LYS A 119 -11.73 -20.55 16.02
C LYS A 119 -11.26 -21.11 14.68
N GLU A 120 -10.13 -20.63 14.21
CA GLU A 120 -9.26 -21.44 13.35
C GLU A 120 -7.94 -21.59 14.08
N GLU A 121 -7.64 -22.86 14.35
CA GLU A 121 -6.50 -23.45 15.05
C GLU A 121 -5.25 -23.47 14.16
#